data_AF-A0A971BEJ8-F1
#
_entry.id   AF-A0A971BEJ8-F1
#
_cell.length_a   1.000
_cell.length_b   1.000
_cell.length_c   1.000
_cell.angle_alpha   90.00
_cell.angle_beta   90.00
_cell.angle_gamma   90.00
#
_symmetry.space_group_name_H-M   'P 1'
#
loop_
_entity.id
_entity.type
_entity.pdbx_description
1 polymer ?
#
loop_
_entity_poly.entity_id
_entity_poly.type
_entity_poly.pdbx_seq_one_letter_code
_entity_poly.pdbx_strand_id
1 'polypeptide(L)'
;PRYDANGDRQLWVSAEATVRGRTREIVALIRVEDRPVTFPTYALLSGAFATSNNGRKVIVDASDPASLGLGVRCVGEPAKNSPCLGYDPKKGQLYPSGAYSVGLPDTPAISADDLQALEEFARGTGTYFESCSGANPNGAVVVIASGDCSFNNSAPAAPGQSRCCNADLAPGLLIVKCGSVTLGGNIEFHGIVYSPNKATPDGSYCSSGDVVTTQGTALISGGVIIDGPGRMFAGSSGNNVIFDPRPFQNVRAAGTAGVVQNTWREIPDDN
;
A
#
# COMPACT_ATOMS: atom_id res chain seq x y z
N PRO A 1 15.96 12.64 19.39
CA PRO A 1 15.95 11.26 19.92
C PRO A 1 14.57 10.62 19.68
N ARG A 2 14.51 9.44 19.04
CA ARG A 2 13.29 8.61 19.09
C ARG A 2 13.23 8.04 20.51
N TYR A 3 12.17 8.33 21.26
CA TYR A 3 12.06 7.95 22.68
C TYR A 3 11.80 6.45 22.86
N ASP A 4 11.23 5.79 21.86
CA ASP A 4 11.15 4.33 21.75
C ASP A 4 12.48 3.77 21.21
N ALA A 5 13.37 3.39 22.12
CA ALA A 5 14.72 2.93 21.80
C ALA A 5 14.78 1.44 21.38
N ASN A 6 13.78 0.64 21.74
CA ASN A 6 13.70 -0.79 21.49
C ASN A 6 12.71 -1.15 20.35
N GLY A 7 11.99 -0.17 19.82
CA GLY A 7 11.10 -0.32 18.65
C GLY A 7 9.83 -1.11 18.95
N ASP A 8 9.46 -1.24 20.22
CA ASP A 8 8.29 -2.04 20.64
C ASP A 8 6.97 -1.24 20.58
N ARG A 9 7.04 0.03 20.16
CA ARG A 9 5.92 0.97 20.05
C ARG A 9 5.29 1.27 21.41
N GLN A 10 6.10 1.17 22.46
CA GLN A 10 5.75 1.51 23.83
C GLN A 10 6.76 2.53 24.38
N LEU A 11 6.28 3.39 25.28
CA LEU A 11 7.11 4.37 25.95
C LEU A 11 6.63 4.55 27.38
N TRP A 12 7.55 4.49 28.33
CA TRP A 12 7.28 4.96 29.69
C TRP A 12 7.35 6.48 29.73
N VAL A 13 6.28 7.10 30.21
CA VAL A 13 6.21 8.55 30.46
C VAL A 13 6.09 8.76 31.95
N SER A 14 6.91 9.67 32.49
CA SER A 14 6.81 10.11 33.88
C SER A 14 6.32 11.56 33.97
N ALA A 15 5.59 11.84 35.04
CA ALA A 15 5.18 13.19 35.42
C ALA A 15 5.51 13.39 36.90
N GLU A 16 6.25 14.46 37.19
CA GLU A 16 6.68 14.81 38.54
C GLU A 16 5.95 16.08 39.01
N ALA A 17 5.48 16.09 40.25
CA ALA A 17 4.90 17.27 40.88
C ALA A 17 5.24 17.35 42.37
N THR A 18 5.60 18.55 42.85
CA THR A 18 5.78 18.81 44.28
C THR A 18 4.47 19.30 44.90
N VAL A 19 3.90 18.53 45.83
CA VAL A 19 2.66 18.85 46.52
C VAL A 19 2.94 18.93 48.03
N ARG A 20 2.73 20.11 48.62
CA ARG A 20 2.96 20.37 50.06
C ARG A 20 4.37 19.95 50.54
N GLY A 21 5.39 20.22 49.72
CA GLY A 21 6.80 19.94 50.04
C GLY A 21 7.22 18.48 49.87
N ARG A 22 6.38 17.62 49.30
CA ARG A 22 6.74 16.26 48.89
C ARG A 22 6.71 16.16 47.38
N THR A 23 7.78 15.64 46.78
CA THR A 23 7.79 15.31 45.37
C THR A 23 7.03 14.00 45.17
N ARG A 24 6.25 13.94 44.09
CA ARG A 24 5.55 12.74 43.66
C ARG A 24 5.84 12.52 42.19
N GLU A 25 6.29 11.33 41.85
CA GLU A 25 6.47 10.91 40.48
C GLU A 25 5.43 9.84 40.13
N ILE A 26 4.73 10.04 39.02
CA ILE A 26 3.81 9.08 38.46
C ILE A 26 4.37 8.61 37.12
N VAL A 27 4.45 7.30 36.93
CA VAL A 27 4.84 6.68 35.66
C VAL A 27 3.64 5.96 35.04
N ALA A 28 3.54 5.99 33.71
CA ALA A 28 2.57 5.23 32.95
C ALA A 28 3.19 4.71 31.65
N LEU A 29 2.79 3.50 31.23
CA LEU A 29 3.18 2.95 29.94
C LEU A 29 2.21 3.46 28.89
N ILE A 30 2.74 4.16 27.88
CA ILE A 30 2.01 4.58 26.69
C ILE A 30 2.29 3.58 25.58
N ARG A 31 1.25 3.12 24.89
CA ARG A 31 1.37 2.25 23.71
C ARG A 31 0.65 2.89 22.52
N VAL A 32 1.24 2.77 21.34
CA VAL A 32 0.56 3.10 20.09
C VAL A 32 -0.47 2.01 19.79
N GLU A 33 -1.75 2.37 19.73
CA GLU A 33 -2.79 1.45 19.27
C GLU A 33 -2.67 1.25 17.76
N ASP A 34 -2.86 0.03 17.27
CA ASP A 34 -2.93 -0.21 15.82
C ASP A 34 -4.35 0.03 15.33
N ARG A 35 -4.52 0.92 14.36
CA ARG A 35 -5.79 1.11 13.67
C ARG A 35 -5.79 0.24 12.40
N PRO A 36 -6.69 -0.75 12.27
CA PRO A 36 -6.80 -1.50 11.04
C PRO A 36 -7.33 -0.60 9.92
N VAL A 37 -6.72 -0.70 8.73
CA VAL A 37 -7.20 -0.02 7.52
C VAL A 37 -7.69 -1.08 6.56
N THR A 38 -8.93 -0.98 6.11
CA THR A 38 -9.54 -1.97 5.21
C THR A 38 -9.51 -1.47 3.78
N PHE A 39 -8.85 -2.23 2.90
CA PHE A 39 -8.90 -2.01 1.46
C PHE A 39 -9.95 -2.93 0.80
N PRO A 40 -10.58 -2.52 -0.30
CA PRO A 40 -11.42 -3.41 -1.09
C PRO A 40 -10.57 -4.50 -1.76
N THR A 41 -11.03 -5.75 -1.75
CA THR A 41 -10.26 -6.93 -2.16
C THR A 41 -10.26 -7.16 -3.68
N TYR A 42 -10.01 -6.13 -4.49
CA TYR A 42 -9.83 -6.29 -5.93
C TYR A 42 -8.42 -6.81 -6.25
N ALA A 43 -8.30 -7.69 -7.27
CA ALA A 43 -7.00 -7.97 -7.90
C ALA A 43 -6.44 -6.68 -8.51
N LEU A 44 -7.31 -5.95 -9.20
CA LEU A 44 -7.01 -4.63 -9.73
C LEU A 44 -8.26 -3.75 -9.64
N LEU A 45 -8.15 -2.60 -8.98
CA LEU A 45 -9.12 -1.50 -9.04
C LEU A 45 -8.43 -0.28 -9.65
N SER A 46 -8.96 0.28 -10.73
CA SER A 46 -8.32 1.44 -11.41
C SER A 46 -9.29 2.29 -12.21
N GLY A 47 -8.81 3.38 -12.81
CA GLY A 47 -9.58 4.16 -13.78
C GLY A 47 -9.79 3.38 -15.08
N ALA A 48 -8.72 2.73 -15.56
CA ALA A 48 -8.71 1.88 -16.73
C ALA A 48 -7.60 0.81 -16.60
N PHE A 49 -7.65 -0.21 -17.44
CA PHE A 49 -6.62 -1.23 -17.53
C PHE A 49 -6.22 -1.48 -18.98
N ALA A 50 -4.94 -1.67 -19.24
CA ALA A 50 -4.44 -2.09 -20.55
C ALA A 50 -3.26 -3.05 -20.44
N THR A 51 -3.07 -3.88 -21.47
CA THR A 51 -1.86 -4.70 -21.61
C THR A 51 -1.31 -4.62 -23.03
N SER A 52 0.02 -4.56 -23.18
CA SER A 52 0.67 -4.74 -24.48
C SER A 52 0.88 -6.21 -24.87
N ASN A 53 0.56 -7.14 -23.97
CA ASN A 53 0.73 -8.56 -24.23
C ASN A 53 -0.23 -9.03 -25.34
N ASN A 54 0.31 -9.74 -26.33
CA ASN A 54 -0.46 -10.29 -27.45
C ASN A 54 -0.54 -11.83 -27.43
N GLY A 55 0.05 -12.49 -26.44
CA GLY A 55 0.02 -13.95 -26.27
C GLY A 55 -1.19 -14.44 -25.48
N ARG A 56 -1.38 -15.76 -25.47
CA ARG A 56 -2.37 -16.45 -24.63
C ARG A 56 -1.76 -16.75 -23.26
N LYS A 57 -1.87 -15.78 -22.34
CA LYS A 57 -1.33 -15.87 -20.99
C LYS A 57 -2.23 -15.08 -20.06
N VAL A 58 -2.40 -15.56 -18.84
CA VAL A 58 -3.02 -14.80 -17.76
C VAL A 58 -2.13 -13.60 -17.46
N ILE A 59 -2.72 -12.41 -17.36
CA ILE A 59 -2.05 -11.15 -17.01
C ILE A 59 -2.49 -10.72 -15.62
N VAL A 60 -3.80 -10.81 -15.37
CA VAL A 60 -4.43 -10.61 -14.07
C VAL A 60 -5.08 -11.94 -13.67
N ASP A 61 -4.57 -12.52 -12.59
CA ASP A 61 -5.17 -13.69 -11.93
C ASP A 61 -5.96 -13.22 -10.71
N ALA A 62 -7.27 -13.38 -10.77
CA ALA A 62 -8.24 -13.07 -9.73
C ALA A 62 -9.04 -14.32 -9.34
N SER A 63 -8.43 -15.52 -9.43
CA SER A 63 -9.11 -16.79 -9.17
C SER A 63 -9.34 -17.11 -7.71
N ASP A 64 -8.68 -16.40 -6.80
CA ASP A 64 -8.96 -16.52 -5.37
C ASP A 64 -10.40 -16.09 -5.06
N PRO A 65 -11.17 -16.88 -4.27
CA PRO A 65 -12.55 -16.56 -3.93
C PRO A 65 -12.76 -15.25 -3.18
N ALA A 66 -11.73 -14.72 -2.51
CA ALA A 66 -11.79 -13.42 -1.83
C ALA A 66 -11.60 -12.23 -2.79
N SER A 67 -11.23 -12.50 -4.05
CA SER A 67 -11.02 -11.45 -5.05
C SER A 67 -12.35 -10.92 -5.61
N LEU A 68 -12.47 -9.60 -5.66
CA LEU A 68 -13.54 -8.90 -6.39
C LEU A 68 -13.25 -8.78 -7.90
N GLY A 69 -12.13 -9.34 -8.38
CA GLY A 69 -11.77 -9.33 -9.79
C GLY A 69 -11.05 -8.07 -10.26
N LEU A 70 -11.26 -7.73 -11.52
CA LEU A 70 -10.76 -6.55 -12.23
C LEU A 70 -11.83 -5.45 -12.28
N GLY A 71 -11.74 -4.45 -11.40
CA GLY A 71 -12.62 -3.29 -11.38
C GLY A 71 -12.03 -2.08 -12.11
N VAL A 72 -12.79 -1.47 -13.01
CA VAL A 72 -12.44 -0.19 -13.64
C VAL A 72 -13.57 0.84 -13.55
N ARG A 73 -13.20 2.13 -13.47
CA ARG A 73 -14.16 3.25 -13.41
C ARG A 73 -14.66 3.69 -14.78
N CYS A 74 -13.85 3.52 -15.82
CA CYS A 74 -14.29 3.75 -17.19
C CYS A 74 -15.41 2.78 -17.59
N VAL A 75 -16.15 3.16 -18.64
CA VAL A 75 -17.19 2.31 -19.26
C VAL A 75 -16.67 1.82 -20.61
N GLY A 76 -16.69 0.50 -20.82
CA GLY A 76 -16.30 -0.11 -22.07
C GLY A 76 -15.94 -1.57 -21.90
N GLU A 77 -16.39 -2.39 -22.84
CA GLU A 77 -16.11 -3.82 -22.85
C GLU A 77 -14.61 -4.11 -23.10
N PRO A 78 -14.12 -5.28 -22.65
CA PRO A 78 -12.80 -5.77 -22.99
C PRO A 78 -12.60 -5.86 -24.50
N ALA A 79 -11.67 -5.08 -25.02
CA ALA A 79 -11.23 -5.19 -26.40
C ALA A 79 -9.76 -4.79 -26.51
N LYS A 80 -9.06 -5.44 -27.43
CA LYS A 80 -7.68 -5.04 -27.76
C LYS A 80 -7.65 -3.56 -28.12
N ASN A 81 -6.74 -2.81 -27.49
CA ASN A 81 -6.57 -1.36 -27.63
C ASN A 81 -7.79 -0.52 -27.15
N SER A 82 -8.74 -1.10 -26.43
CA SER A 82 -9.80 -0.33 -25.75
C SER A 82 -9.16 0.67 -24.78
N PRO A 83 -9.62 1.93 -24.75
CA PRO A 83 -9.13 2.91 -23.79
C PRO A 83 -9.55 2.58 -22.35
N CYS A 84 -10.55 1.71 -22.16
CA CYS A 84 -11.07 1.32 -20.86
C CYS A 84 -10.51 -0.02 -20.37
N LEU A 85 -10.80 -1.11 -21.09
CA LEU A 85 -10.32 -2.46 -20.81
C LEU A 85 -9.52 -2.97 -22.02
N GLY A 86 -8.30 -2.47 -22.14
CA GLY A 86 -7.37 -2.71 -23.24
C GLY A 86 -6.70 -4.08 -23.22
N TYR A 87 -7.49 -5.16 -23.17
CA TYR A 87 -7.01 -6.54 -23.26
C TYR A 87 -7.88 -7.37 -24.22
N ASP A 88 -7.33 -8.47 -24.74
CA ASP A 88 -8.05 -9.38 -25.62
C ASP A 88 -8.72 -10.49 -24.80
N PRO A 89 -10.06 -10.50 -24.64
CA PRO A 89 -10.75 -11.49 -23.83
C PRO A 89 -10.61 -12.92 -24.39
N LYS A 90 -10.31 -13.08 -25.69
CA LYS A 90 -10.12 -14.39 -26.33
C LYS A 90 -8.77 -15.01 -26.03
N LYS A 91 -7.87 -14.28 -25.37
CA LYS A 91 -6.52 -14.73 -25.04
C LYS A 91 -6.35 -15.19 -23.60
N GLY A 92 -7.42 -15.20 -22.80
CA GLY A 92 -7.35 -15.62 -21.39
C GLY A 92 -6.46 -14.71 -20.56
N GLN A 93 -6.45 -13.41 -20.85
CA GLN A 93 -5.59 -12.42 -20.18
C GLN A 93 -6.11 -12.01 -18.79
N LEU A 94 -7.38 -12.30 -18.51
CA LEU A 94 -7.99 -12.23 -17.19
C LEU A 94 -8.47 -13.63 -16.82
N TYR A 95 -8.15 -14.08 -15.62
CA TYR A 95 -8.62 -15.36 -15.08
C TYR A 95 -9.28 -15.15 -13.70
N PRO A 96 -10.49 -15.66 -13.45
CA PRO A 96 -11.40 -16.28 -14.40
C PRO A 96 -11.84 -15.30 -15.49
N SER A 97 -12.12 -15.81 -16.68
CA SER A 97 -12.67 -14.99 -17.76
C SER A 97 -14.00 -14.38 -17.32
N GLY A 98 -14.16 -13.06 -17.45
CA GLY A 98 -15.40 -12.38 -17.04
C GLY A 98 -15.41 -11.88 -15.60
N ALA A 99 -14.35 -12.12 -14.82
CA ALA A 99 -14.20 -11.57 -13.47
C ALA A 99 -13.82 -10.07 -13.51
N TYR A 100 -14.62 -9.24 -14.17
CA TYR A 100 -14.41 -7.79 -14.27
C TYR A 100 -15.70 -7.00 -14.01
N SER A 101 -15.53 -5.74 -13.66
CA SER A 101 -16.62 -4.77 -13.49
C SER A 101 -16.20 -3.41 -14.05
N VAL A 102 -17.12 -2.75 -14.74
CA VAL A 102 -16.91 -1.44 -15.39
C VAL A 102 -17.85 -0.39 -14.82
N GLY A 103 -17.54 0.88 -15.02
CA GLY A 103 -18.38 1.99 -14.56
C GLY A 103 -18.49 2.09 -13.03
N LEU A 104 -17.46 1.60 -12.31
CA LEU A 104 -17.42 1.73 -10.86
C LEU A 104 -17.41 3.22 -10.46
N PRO A 105 -18.10 3.59 -9.37
CA PRO A 105 -18.15 4.97 -8.92
C PRO A 105 -16.75 5.45 -8.54
N ASP A 106 -16.53 6.75 -8.70
CA ASP A 106 -15.28 7.37 -8.34
C ASP A 106 -15.22 7.69 -6.84
N THR A 107 -15.11 6.62 -6.05
CA THR A 107 -14.92 6.68 -4.59
C THR A 107 -13.48 6.33 -4.24
N PRO A 108 -12.85 7.04 -3.28
CA PRO A 108 -11.57 6.64 -2.72
C PRO A 108 -11.64 5.22 -2.13
N ALA A 109 -10.59 4.44 -2.31
CA ALA A 109 -10.53 3.07 -1.79
C ALA A 109 -10.44 3.00 -0.26
N ILE A 110 -9.86 4.02 0.38
CA ILE A 110 -9.79 4.19 1.83
C ILE A 110 -10.17 5.63 2.22
N SER A 111 -10.50 5.85 3.49
CA SER A 111 -10.82 7.19 3.98
C SER A 111 -9.58 8.10 4.01
N ALA A 112 -9.79 9.42 3.95
CA ALA A 112 -8.71 10.40 4.08
C ALA A 112 -7.97 10.26 5.43
N ASP A 113 -8.70 9.98 6.51
CA ASP A 113 -8.14 9.75 7.84
C ASP A 113 -7.24 8.51 7.89
N ASP A 114 -7.66 7.42 7.23
CA ASP A 114 -6.84 6.20 7.17
C ASP A 114 -5.58 6.41 6.33
N LEU A 115 -5.69 7.14 5.20
CA LEU A 115 -4.54 7.52 4.40
C LEU A 115 -3.57 8.38 5.23
N GLN A 116 -4.07 9.38 5.94
CA GLN A 116 -3.25 10.21 6.83
C GLN A 116 -2.55 9.37 7.91
N ALA A 117 -3.26 8.44 8.55
CA ALA A 117 -2.68 7.56 9.56
C ALA A 117 -1.57 6.65 8.99
N LEU A 118 -1.71 6.20 7.74
CA LEU A 118 -0.67 5.45 7.03
C LEU A 118 0.55 6.33 6.68
N GLU A 119 0.33 7.59 6.30
CA GLU A 119 1.40 8.57 6.10
C GLU A 119 2.17 8.84 7.39
N GLU A 120 1.47 9.06 8.50
CA GLU A 120 2.07 9.26 9.82
C GLU A 120 2.85 8.03 10.28
N PHE A 121 2.31 6.83 10.06
CA PHE A 121 3.02 5.58 10.32
C PHE A 121 4.33 5.52 9.51
N ALA A 122 4.29 5.79 8.20
CA ALA A 122 5.47 5.77 7.34
C ALA A 122 6.52 6.82 7.76
N ARG A 123 6.09 8.01 8.19
CA ARG A 123 7.00 9.03 8.76
C ARG A 123 7.65 8.53 10.06
N GLY A 124 6.87 7.87 10.92
CA GLY A 124 7.35 7.28 12.17
C GLY A 124 8.38 6.17 11.97
N THR A 125 8.19 5.31 10.97
CA THR A 125 9.11 4.21 10.63
C THR A 125 10.26 4.63 9.73
N GLY A 126 10.21 5.82 9.12
CA GLY A 126 11.23 6.31 8.18
C GLY A 126 11.09 5.74 6.77
N THR A 127 9.90 5.29 6.40
CA THR A 127 9.53 4.76 5.07
C THR A 127 8.64 5.73 4.29
N TYR A 128 8.54 6.99 4.74
CA TYR A 128 7.95 8.09 4.00
C TYR A 128 9.04 8.80 3.19
N PHE A 129 8.82 8.94 1.88
CA PHE A 129 9.71 9.61 0.95
C PHE A 129 8.96 10.76 0.26
N GLU A 130 9.55 11.96 0.26
CA GLU A 130 8.95 13.11 -0.46
C GLU A 130 9.01 12.95 -1.98
N SER A 131 9.98 12.19 -2.48
CA SER A 131 10.14 11.87 -3.90
C SER A 131 10.64 10.44 -4.12
N CYS A 132 10.65 9.98 -5.38
CA CYS A 132 11.19 8.67 -5.75
C CYS A 132 12.71 8.51 -5.53
N SER A 133 13.45 9.62 -5.36
CA SER A 133 14.90 9.55 -5.18
C SER A 133 15.24 8.91 -3.83
N GLY A 134 15.89 7.74 -3.88
CA GLY A 134 16.22 6.97 -2.68
C GLY A 134 15.03 6.24 -2.05
N ALA A 135 13.87 6.25 -2.71
CA ALA A 135 12.71 5.47 -2.26
C ALA A 135 13.01 3.98 -2.35
N ASN A 136 12.48 3.22 -1.39
CA ASN A 136 12.57 1.77 -1.35
C ASN A 136 11.15 1.21 -1.23
N PRO A 137 10.67 0.40 -2.18
CA PRO A 137 9.30 -0.11 -2.15
C PRO A 137 9.10 -1.16 -1.05
N ASN A 138 10.16 -1.68 -0.45
CA ASN A 138 10.08 -2.65 0.63
C ASN A 138 9.80 -1.98 1.98
N GLY A 139 8.73 -2.43 2.64
CA GLY A 139 8.36 -2.05 4.00
C GLY A 139 6.93 -2.51 4.32
N ALA A 140 6.53 -2.41 5.60
CA ALA A 140 5.15 -2.69 6.00
C ALA A 140 4.19 -1.66 5.39
N VAL A 141 4.56 -0.38 5.47
CA VAL A 141 3.90 0.73 4.77
C VAL A 141 4.98 1.66 4.25
N VAL A 142 5.01 1.90 2.95
CA VAL A 142 5.91 2.83 2.27
C VAL A 142 5.06 3.89 1.60
N VAL A 143 5.39 5.16 1.79
CA VAL A 143 4.69 6.28 1.16
C VAL A 143 5.66 7.09 0.32
N ILE A 144 5.26 7.37 -0.91
CA ILE A 144 5.96 8.29 -1.80
C ILE A 144 5.02 9.43 -2.16
N ALA A 145 5.36 10.63 -1.72
CA ALA A 145 4.50 11.80 -1.84
C ALA A 145 4.33 12.24 -3.29
N SER A 146 5.42 12.24 -4.07
CA SER A 146 5.37 12.66 -5.46
C SER A 146 6.47 12.05 -6.35
N GLY A 147 6.23 12.03 -7.65
CA GLY A 147 7.21 11.69 -8.67
C GLY A 147 7.01 10.33 -9.34
N ASP A 148 7.78 10.11 -10.41
CA ASP A 148 7.73 8.88 -11.22
C ASP A 148 8.81 7.90 -10.76
N CYS A 149 8.37 6.82 -10.12
CA CYS A 149 9.24 5.84 -9.48
C CYS A 149 9.43 4.65 -10.40
N SER A 150 10.67 4.18 -10.54
CA SER A 150 10.98 2.95 -11.27
C SER A 150 11.77 2.01 -10.37
N PHE A 151 11.19 0.86 -10.05
CA PHE A 151 11.83 -0.18 -9.27
C PHE A 151 12.12 -1.40 -10.16
N ASN A 152 13.32 -1.95 -9.97
CA ASN A 152 13.77 -3.15 -10.67
C ASN A 152 14.58 -4.02 -9.69
N ASN A 153 15.29 -5.02 -10.20
CA ASN A 153 16.05 -5.99 -9.39
C ASN A 153 17.14 -5.37 -8.51
N SER A 154 17.54 -4.12 -8.77
CA SER A 154 18.50 -3.36 -7.97
C SER A 154 17.87 -2.64 -6.79
N ALA A 155 16.53 -2.62 -6.67
CA ALA A 155 15.87 -2.08 -5.49
C ALA A 155 16.18 -2.95 -4.26
N PRO A 156 16.29 -2.35 -3.05
CA PRO A 156 16.67 -3.11 -1.85
C PRO A 156 15.67 -4.21 -1.50
N ALA A 157 16.20 -5.41 -1.21
CA ALA A 157 15.40 -6.56 -0.81
C ALA A 157 14.98 -6.50 0.68
N ALA A 158 13.88 -7.17 1.03
CA ALA A 158 13.57 -7.43 2.43
C ALA A 158 14.64 -8.31 3.11
N PRO A 159 14.80 -8.20 4.44
CA PRO A 159 15.68 -9.11 5.18
C PRO A 159 15.37 -10.57 4.85
N GLY A 160 16.39 -11.33 4.46
CA GLY A 160 16.25 -12.74 4.05
C GLY A 160 15.80 -12.95 2.60
N GLN A 161 15.57 -11.89 1.81
CA GLN A 161 15.28 -11.97 0.38
C GLN A 161 16.53 -11.65 -0.46
N SER A 162 16.70 -12.36 -1.57
CA SER A 162 17.82 -12.16 -2.51
C SER A 162 17.50 -11.12 -3.59
N ARG A 163 16.24 -10.71 -3.71
CA ARG A 163 15.73 -9.73 -4.68
C ARG A 163 14.63 -8.89 -4.03
N CYS A 164 14.40 -7.69 -4.57
CA CYS A 164 13.23 -6.91 -4.20
C CYS A 164 11.94 -7.73 -4.45
N CYS A 165 10.92 -7.65 -3.59
CA CYS A 165 10.71 -6.63 -2.56
C CYS A 165 10.37 -7.24 -1.19
N ASN A 166 9.11 -7.12 -0.77
CA ASN A 166 8.57 -7.75 0.43
C ASN A 166 8.58 -9.28 0.32
N ALA A 167 8.58 -9.97 1.46
CA ALA A 167 8.48 -11.43 1.50
C ALA A 167 7.02 -11.89 1.50
N ASP A 168 6.77 -13.10 1.02
CA ASP A 168 5.43 -13.70 0.96
C ASP A 168 4.71 -13.78 2.33
N LEU A 169 5.47 -14.01 3.40
CA LEU A 169 4.96 -14.05 4.79
C LEU A 169 4.97 -12.67 5.47
N ALA A 170 5.48 -11.64 4.81
CA ALA A 170 5.55 -10.27 5.31
C ALA A 170 5.21 -9.27 4.19
N PRO A 171 3.98 -9.32 3.65
CA PRO A 171 3.57 -8.44 2.56
C PRO A 171 3.58 -6.97 2.99
N GLY A 172 3.77 -6.09 2.01
CA GLY A 172 3.84 -4.64 2.22
C GLY A 172 2.67 -3.87 1.64
N LEU A 173 2.64 -2.58 1.95
CA LEU A 173 1.79 -1.58 1.30
C LEU A 173 2.68 -0.49 0.71
N LEU A 174 2.65 -0.32 -0.60
CA LEU A 174 3.32 0.77 -1.31
C LEU A 174 2.27 1.80 -1.73
N ILE A 175 2.37 3.02 -1.20
CA ILE A 175 1.50 4.14 -1.53
C ILE A 175 2.26 5.15 -2.37
N VAL A 176 1.79 5.43 -3.59
CA VAL A 176 2.32 6.50 -4.45
C VAL A 176 1.22 7.53 -4.66
N LYS A 177 1.33 8.67 -3.98
CA LYS A 177 0.27 9.69 -3.93
C LYS A 177 0.09 10.39 -5.28
N CYS A 178 1.13 11.07 -5.77
CA CYS A 178 1.06 11.87 -6.99
C CYS A 178 2.23 11.58 -7.93
N GLY A 179 2.01 10.72 -8.92
CA GLY A 179 3.04 10.30 -9.88
C GLY A 179 2.74 8.91 -10.39
N SER A 180 3.76 8.23 -10.90
CA SER A 180 3.65 6.86 -11.40
C SER A 180 4.62 5.90 -10.71
N VAL A 181 4.32 4.61 -10.73
CA VAL A 181 5.22 3.54 -10.32
C VAL A 181 5.37 2.53 -11.45
N THR A 182 6.62 2.26 -11.83
CA THR A 182 6.98 1.23 -12.79
C THR A 182 7.75 0.13 -12.07
N LEU A 183 7.21 -1.08 -12.10
CA LEU A 183 7.88 -2.30 -11.64
C LEU A 183 8.43 -3.04 -12.86
N GLY A 184 9.75 -3.10 -12.99
CA GLY A 184 10.43 -3.66 -14.14
C GLY A 184 11.40 -4.79 -13.81
N GLY A 185 11.98 -5.43 -14.84
CA GLY A 185 12.92 -6.53 -14.66
C GLY A 185 12.20 -7.83 -14.31
N ASN A 186 12.60 -8.49 -13.22
CA ASN A 186 11.97 -9.72 -12.73
C ASN A 186 11.63 -9.66 -11.23
N ILE A 187 11.27 -8.45 -10.77
CA ILE A 187 10.90 -8.22 -9.38
C ILE A 187 9.54 -8.83 -9.04
N GLU A 188 9.41 -9.25 -7.79
CA GLU A 188 8.14 -9.71 -7.23
C GLU A 188 7.82 -8.83 -6.01
N PHE A 189 6.70 -8.13 -6.09
CA PHE A 189 6.19 -7.33 -4.99
C PHE A 189 5.03 -8.07 -4.33
N HIS A 190 5.25 -8.53 -3.09
CA HIS A 190 4.21 -9.14 -2.26
C HIS A 190 3.52 -8.05 -1.44
N GLY A 191 2.30 -7.66 -1.81
CA GLY A 191 1.63 -6.55 -1.16
C GLY A 191 0.57 -5.84 -1.97
N ILE A 192 0.10 -4.72 -1.41
CA ILE A 192 -0.83 -3.81 -2.09
C ILE A 192 -0.02 -2.64 -2.67
N VAL A 193 -0.21 -2.36 -3.95
CA VAL A 193 0.21 -1.08 -4.56
C VAL A 193 -1.01 -0.18 -4.62
N TYR A 194 -1.01 0.88 -3.81
CA TYR A 194 -2.08 1.84 -3.73
C TYR A 194 -1.65 3.20 -4.29
N SER A 195 -2.48 3.80 -5.14
CA SER A 195 -2.31 5.18 -5.58
C SER A 195 -3.61 5.95 -5.36
N PRO A 196 -3.65 6.85 -4.37
CA PRO A 196 -4.71 7.86 -4.26
C PRO A 196 -4.80 8.75 -5.51
N ASN A 197 -3.70 8.82 -6.29
CA ASN A 197 -3.57 9.63 -7.49
C ASN A 197 -3.90 11.12 -7.24
N LYS A 198 -3.59 11.61 -6.05
CA LYS A 198 -3.78 12.99 -5.61
C LYS A 198 -2.64 13.39 -4.68
N ALA A 199 -2.20 14.65 -4.76
CA ALA A 199 -1.22 15.19 -3.81
C ALA A 199 -1.83 15.42 -2.42
N THR A 200 -3.11 15.79 -2.37
CA THR A 200 -3.89 16.04 -1.16
C THR A 200 -5.27 15.36 -1.28
N PRO A 201 -5.95 15.02 -0.17
CA PRO A 201 -7.26 14.36 -0.22
C PRO A 201 -8.30 15.09 -1.09
N ASP A 202 -8.34 16.42 -0.98
CA ASP A 202 -9.26 17.29 -1.73
C ASP A 202 -8.71 17.76 -3.08
N GLY A 203 -7.52 17.30 -3.47
CA GLY A 203 -6.86 17.70 -4.70
C GLY A 203 -7.51 17.14 -5.96
N SER A 204 -7.15 17.71 -7.11
CA SER A 204 -7.41 17.12 -8.42
C SER A 204 -6.55 15.87 -8.62
N TYR A 205 -7.02 14.97 -9.49
CA TYR A 205 -6.21 13.81 -9.87
C TYR A 205 -4.91 14.23 -10.56
N CYS A 206 -3.82 13.55 -10.21
CA CYS A 206 -2.49 13.84 -10.73
C CYS A 206 -2.30 13.34 -12.16
N SER A 207 -2.93 12.21 -12.52
CA SER A 207 -2.81 11.63 -13.85
C SER A 207 -4.06 10.84 -14.25
N SER A 208 -4.38 10.87 -15.54
CA SER A 208 -5.30 9.91 -16.19
C SER A 208 -4.57 8.92 -17.09
N GLY A 209 -3.22 8.97 -17.09
CA GLY A 209 -2.35 8.07 -17.84
C GLY A 209 -1.97 6.83 -17.02
N ASP A 210 -0.84 6.22 -17.37
CA ASP A 210 -0.31 5.06 -16.65
C ASP A 210 0.24 5.47 -15.28
N VAL A 211 -0.45 5.07 -14.22
CA VAL A 211 -0.06 5.32 -12.82
C VAL A 211 0.68 4.13 -12.24
N VAL A 212 0.27 2.91 -12.58
CA VAL A 212 0.99 1.68 -12.20
C VAL A 212 1.33 0.90 -13.46
N THR A 213 2.62 0.65 -13.67
CA THR A 213 3.14 -0.05 -14.84
C THR A 213 3.93 -1.27 -14.39
N THR A 214 3.67 -2.42 -15.00
CA THR A 214 4.56 -3.59 -14.88
C THR A 214 5.26 -3.85 -16.21
N GLN A 215 6.55 -4.13 -16.18
CA GLN A 215 7.38 -4.38 -17.37
C GLN A 215 8.31 -5.58 -17.13
N GLY A 216 8.86 -6.15 -18.21
CA GLY A 216 9.64 -7.37 -18.12
C GLY A 216 8.79 -8.53 -17.61
N THR A 217 9.28 -9.24 -16.59
CA THR A 217 8.58 -10.30 -15.84
C THR A 217 8.20 -9.88 -14.43
N ALA A 218 7.99 -8.58 -14.19
CA ALA A 218 7.57 -8.10 -12.88
C ALA A 218 6.17 -8.60 -12.51
N LEU A 219 6.02 -9.04 -11.26
CA LEU A 219 4.79 -9.58 -10.68
C LEU A 219 4.43 -8.78 -9.41
N ILE A 220 3.15 -8.47 -9.27
CA ILE A 220 2.52 -8.02 -8.04
C ILE A 220 1.68 -9.18 -7.51
N SER A 221 2.09 -9.75 -6.37
CA SER A 221 1.35 -10.77 -5.64
C SER A 221 0.60 -10.09 -4.49
N GLY A 222 -0.69 -9.86 -4.66
CA GLY A 222 -1.50 -9.03 -3.76
C GLY A 222 -2.57 -8.26 -4.52
N GLY A 223 -2.47 -6.94 -4.60
CA GLY A 223 -3.46 -6.16 -5.35
C GLY A 223 -2.98 -4.79 -5.75
N VAL A 224 -3.61 -4.24 -6.78
CA VAL A 224 -3.34 -2.89 -7.27
C VAL A 224 -4.61 -2.06 -7.16
N ILE A 225 -4.52 -0.91 -6.52
CA ILE A 225 -5.64 -0.02 -6.29
C ILE A 225 -5.22 1.39 -6.71
N ILE A 226 -5.93 1.95 -7.66
CA ILE A 226 -5.71 3.31 -8.18
C ILE A 226 -7.04 4.04 -8.06
N ASP A 227 -7.04 5.17 -7.37
CA ASP A 227 -8.19 6.05 -7.28
C ASP A 227 -8.26 7.00 -8.48
N GLY A 228 -9.47 7.39 -8.88
CA GLY A 228 -9.69 8.26 -10.01
C GLY A 228 -9.38 7.66 -11.38
N PRO A 229 -9.02 8.49 -12.37
CA PRO A 229 -8.91 8.11 -13.78
C PRO A 229 -7.60 7.42 -14.14
N GLY A 230 -6.69 7.21 -13.18
CA GLY A 230 -5.37 6.61 -13.44
C GLY A 230 -5.48 5.18 -13.96
N ARG A 231 -4.61 4.81 -14.91
CA ARG A 231 -4.60 3.52 -15.58
C ARG A 231 -3.53 2.60 -14.99
N MET A 232 -3.82 1.31 -14.91
CA MET A 232 -2.80 0.28 -14.77
C MET A 232 -2.42 -0.27 -16.14
N PHE A 233 -1.11 -0.35 -16.41
CA PHE A 233 -0.55 -0.94 -17.63
C PHE A 233 0.28 -2.19 -17.33
N ALA A 234 -0.06 -3.31 -17.97
CA ALA A 234 0.66 -4.57 -17.83
C ALA A 234 1.43 -4.94 -19.11
N GLY A 235 2.76 -4.93 -19.02
CA GLY A 235 3.68 -5.01 -20.14
C GLY A 235 3.58 -6.30 -20.96
N SER A 236 4.21 -7.40 -20.53
CA SER A 236 4.60 -8.41 -21.54
C SER A 236 4.81 -9.88 -21.11
N SER A 237 5.04 -10.22 -19.85
CA SER A 237 5.51 -11.59 -19.51
C SER A 237 4.44 -12.64 -19.27
N GLY A 238 3.24 -12.23 -18.84
CA GLY A 238 2.31 -13.10 -18.10
C GLY A 238 2.38 -12.81 -16.60
N ASN A 239 1.32 -13.17 -15.86
CA ASN A 239 1.07 -12.96 -14.43
C ASN A 239 1.71 -11.68 -13.89
N ASN A 240 1.19 -10.53 -14.33
CA ASN A 240 1.65 -9.24 -13.82
C ASN A 240 0.97 -8.87 -12.50
N VAL A 241 -0.25 -9.36 -12.29
CA VAL A 241 -0.97 -9.28 -11.03
C VAL A 241 -1.55 -10.66 -10.71
N ILE A 242 -1.22 -11.18 -9.55
CA ILE A 242 -1.90 -12.34 -8.96
C ILE A 242 -2.51 -11.87 -7.66
N PHE A 243 -3.82 -12.05 -7.51
CA PHE A 243 -4.48 -11.69 -6.28
C PHE A 243 -4.00 -12.56 -5.12
N ASP A 244 -3.65 -11.92 -4.01
CA ASP A 244 -3.36 -12.57 -2.74
C ASP A 244 -4.15 -11.83 -1.65
N PRO A 245 -4.98 -12.53 -0.84
CA PRO A 245 -5.74 -11.90 0.24
C PRO A 245 -4.91 -11.53 1.47
N ARG A 246 -3.71 -12.11 1.67
CA ARG A 246 -2.91 -11.91 2.89
C ARG A 246 -2.50 -10.44 3.14
N PRO A 247 -2.07 -9.67 2.12
CA PRO A 247 -1.83 -8.23 2.27
C PRO A 247 -3.04 -7.44 2.80
N PHE A 248 -4.26 -7.82 2.42
CA PHE A 248 -5.49 -7.09 2.76
C PHE A 248 -5.94 -7.29 4.22
N GLN A 249 -5.50 -8.36 4.87
CA GLN A 249 -5.89 -8.68 6.26
C GLN A 249 -5.01 -8.01 7.31
N ASN A 250 -3.83 -7.51 6.90
CA ASN A 250 -2.77 -7.09 7.82
C ASN A 250 -2.36 -5.62 7.67
N VAL A 251 -3.12 -4.80 6.94
CA VAL A 251 -2.82 -3.37 6.86
C VAL A 251 -3.20 -2.68 8.17
N ARG A 252 -2.18 -2.15 8.85
CA ARG A 252 -2.34 -1.45 10.12
C ARG A 252 -1.63 -0.10 10.03
N ALA A 253 -2.34 0.95 10.40
CA ALA A 253 -1.78 2.27 10.62
C ALA A 253 -1.46 2.48 12.11
N ALA A 254 -0.61 3.45 12.42
CA ALA A 254 -0.49 3.94 13.79
C ALA A 254 -1.80 4.65 14.16
N GLY A 255 -2.46 4.17 15.21
CA GLY A 255 -3.59 4.82 15.86
C GLY A 255 -3.13 5.74 16.99
N THR A 256 -4.06 6.09 17.88
CA THR A 256 -3.78 6.94 19.04
C THR A 256 -2.81 6.28 20.02
N ALA A 257 -2.03 7.10 20.71
CA ALA A 257 -1.22 6.64 21.84
C ALA A 257 -2.09 6.67 23.11
N GLY A 258 -2.28 5.51 23.72
CA GLY A 258 -3.10 5.35 24.93
C GLY A 258 -2.26 4.93 26.12
N VAL A 259 -2.67 5.34 27.32
CA VAL A 259 -2.15 4.74 28.56
C VAL A 259 -2.61 3.28 28.60
N VAL A 260 -1.67 2.35 28.67
CA VAL A 260 -1.97 0.94 28.87
C VAL A 260 -2.63 0.79 30.22
N GLN A 261 -3.86 0.25 30.25
CA GLN A 261 -4.61 0.10 31.51
C GLN A 261 -3.80 -0.68 32.55
N ASN A 262 -3.93 -0.28 33.82
CA ASN A 262 -3.23 -0.86 34.97
C ASN A 262 -1.68 -0.78 34.92
N THR A 263 -1.11 0.12 34.11
CA THR A 263 0.35 0.36 34.11
C THR A 263 0.78 1.59 34.90
N TRP A 264 -0.17 2.41 35.36
CA TRP A 264 0.15 3.57 36.18
C TRP A 264 0.67 3.14 37.55
N ARG A 265 1.76 3.76 38.00
CA ARG A 265 2.34 3.55 39.33
C ARG A 265 2.88 4.87 39.86
N GLU A 266 2.65 5.14 41.13
CA GLU A 266 3.39 6.17 41.87
C GLU A 266 4.73 5.55 42.26
N ILE A 267 5.84 6.22 41.93
CA ILE A 267 7.16 5.82 42.41
C ILE A 267 7.32 6.40 43.81
N PRO A 268 7.54 5.56 44.84
CA PRO A 268 7.78 6.04 46.19
C PRO A 268 8.98 6.98 46.22
N ASP A 269 8.86 8.08 46.95
CA ASP A 269 9.98 8.96 47.27
C ASP A 269 10.97 8.16 48.13
N ASP A 270 12.19 7.91 47.65
CA ASP A 270 13.27 7.18 48.36
C ASP A 270 13.93 8.03 49.48
N ASN A 271 13.22 9.02 50.04
CA ASN A 271 13.72 9.91 51.10
C ASN A 271 13.48 9.35 52.51
#